data_AF-A0A3M1BRQ1-F1
#
_entry.id   AF-A0A3M1BRQ1-F1
#
_cell.length_a   1.000
_cell.length_b   1.000
_cell.length_c   1.000
_cell.angle_alpha   90.00
_cell.angle_beta   90.00
_cell.angle_gamma   90.00
#
_symmetry.space_group_name_H-M   'P 1'
#
loop_
_entity.id
_entity.type
_entity.pdbx_description
1 polymer ?
#
loop_
_entity_poly.entity_id
_entity_poly.type
_entity_poly.pdbx_seq_one_letter_code
_entity_poly.pdbx_strand_id
1 'polypeptide(L)'
;MNNVKQHFISSVQFPLFILIIMWVTHLVKATIWPGLYMYGIYPRELIGLRGIFLSPFIHGDLGHLISNSAPLFLMMVMILYFYRTVAMRSFLMIYFLSGLSVWLFARPVFHIGA
;
A
#
# COMPACT_ATOMS: atom_id res chain seq x y z
N MET A 1 -7.49 32.42 0.66
CA MET A 1 -8.34 31.24 0.33
C MET A 1 -7.62 30.12 -0.42
N ASN A 2 -6.49 30.36 -1.11
CA ASN A 2 -5.83 29.30 -1.92
C ASN A 2 -5.09 28.23 -1.09
N ASN A 3 -4.44 28.60 0.02
CA ASN A 3 -3.57 27.68 0.76
C ASN A 3 -4.32 26.52 1.45
N VAL A 4 -5.49 26.79 2.06
CA VAL A 4 -6.28 25.74 2.73
C VAL A 4 -6.86 24.76 1.70
N LYS A 5 -7.38 25.28 0.59
CA LYS A 5 -7.90 24.45 -0.50
C LYS A 5 -6.79 23.57 -1.12
N GLN A 6 -5.63 24.15 -1.43
CA GLN A 6 -4.48 23.39 -1.93
C GLN A 6 -3.99 22.35 -0.93
N HIS A 7 -3.96 22.68 0.36
CA HIS A 7 -3.61 21.73 1.40
C HIS A 7 -4.55 20.53 1.40
N PHE A 8 -5.86 20.78 1.47
CA PHE A 8 -6.86 19.71 1.47
C PHE A 8 -6.75 18.83 0.21
N ILE A 9 -6.63 19.45 -0.97
CA ILE A 9 -6.45 18.73 -2.23
C ILE A 9 -5.21 17.83 -2.18
N SER A 10 -4.07 18.34 -1.72
CA SER A 10 -2.85 17.53 -1.62
C SER A 10 -2.97 16.35 -0.64
N SER A 11 -3.71 16.54 0.47
CA SER A 11 -3.97 15.49 1.45
C SER A 11 -4.89 14.40 0.91
N VAL A 12 -5.71 14.68 -0.10
CA VAL A 12 -6.63 13.72 -0.74
C VAL A 12 -6.03 13.06 -1.98
N GLN A 13 -5.28 13.81 -2.78
CA GLN A 13 -4.71 13.31 -4.05
C GLN A 13 -3.77 12.12 -3.85
N PHE A 14 -2.89 12.17 -2.85
CA PHE A 14 -1.92 11.09 -2.63
C PHE A 14 -2.59 9.78 -2.18
N PRO A 15 -3.49 9.77 -1.17
CA PRO A 15 -4.25 8.56 -0.81
C PRO A 15 -5.11 8.03 -1.97
N LEU A 16 -5.74 8.93 -2.74
CA LEU A 16 -6.57 8.53 -3.87
C LEU A 16 -5.74 7.84 -4.95
N PHE A 17 -4.53 8.35 -5.22
CA PHE A 17 -3.61 7.73 -6.17
C PHE A 17 -3.20 6.32 -5.73
N ILE A 18 -2.85 6.13 -4.45
CA ILE A 18 -2.54 4.82 -3.88
C ILE A 18 -3.73 3.87 -4.02
N LEU A 19 -4.95 4.35 -3.71
CA LEU A 19 -6.17 3.58 -3.83
C LEU A 19 -6.43 3.13 -5.27
N ILE A 20 -6.27 4.02 -6.25
CA ILE A 20 -6.41 3.69 -7.67
C ILE A 20 -5.42 2.59 -8.07
N ILE A 21 -4.16 2.68 -7.63
CA ILE A 21 -3.16 1.64 -7.90
C ILE A 21 -3.63 0.29 -7.35
N MET A 22 -4.08 0.22 -6.09
CA MET A 22 -4.54 -1.04 -5.46
C MET A 22 -5.70 -1.68 -6.24
N TRP A 23 -6.63 -0.87 -6.74
CA TRP A 23 -7.75 -1.37 -7.54
C TRP A 23 -7.31 -1.82 -8.93
N VAL A 24 -6.45 -1.05 -9.60
CA VAL A 24 -5.91 -1.41 -10.92
C VAL A 24 -5.11 -2.70 -10.86
N THR A 25 -4.21 -2.86 -9.89
CA THR A 25 -3.44 -4.10 -9.72
C THR A 25 -4.33 -5.30 -9.41
N HIS A 26 -5.40 -5.11 -8.63
CA HIS A 26 -6.37 -6.18 -8.38
C HIS A 26 -7.11 -6.59 -9.66
N LEU A 27 -7.59 -5.63 -10.45
CA LEU A 27 -8.25 -5.90 -11.74
C LEU A 27 -7.31 -6.60 -12.73
N VAL A 28 -6.07 -6.12 -12.86
CA VAL A 28 -5.04 -6.75 -13.70
C VAL A 28 -4.78 -8.18 -13.25
N LYS A 29 -4.62 -8.41 -11.94
CA LYS A 29 -4.46 -9.77 -11.39
C LYS A 29 -5.65 -10.67 -11.73
N ALA A 30 -6.87 -10.15 -11.59
CA ALA A 30 -8.09 -10.93 -11.78
C ALA A 30 -8.38 -11.28 -13.25
N THR A 31 -7.86 -10.51 -14.20
CA THR A 31 -8.23 -10.62 -15.63
C THR A 31 -7.07 -11.02 -16.54
N ILE A 32 -5.94 -10.34 -16.43
CA ILE A 32 -4.83 -10.43 -17.38
C ILE A 32 -3.70 -11.30 -16.82
N TRP A 33 -3.39 -11.14 -15.53
CA TRP A 33 -2.19 -11.73 -14.94
C TRP A 33 -2.45 -12.37 -13.55
N PRO A 34 -3.08 -13.55 -13.50
CA PRO A 34 -3.33 -14.26 -12.24
C PRO A 34 -2.08 -14.50 -11.40
N GLY A 35 -0.91 -14.64 -12.03
CA GLY A 35 0.40 -14.82 -11.39
C GLY A 35 0.98 -13.59 -10.69
N LEU A 36 0.31 -12.43 -10.71
CA LEU A 36 0.83 -11.18 -10.12
C LEU A 36 1.16 -11.32 -8.62
N TYR A 37 0.53 -12.26 -7.89
CA TYR A 37 0.83 -12.54 -6.48
C TYR A 37 2.30 -12.91 -6.21
N MET A 38 3.02 -13.44 -7.21
CA MET A 38 4.44 -13.78 -7.10
C MET A 38 5.35 -12.54 -6.98
N TYR A 39 4.80 -11.34 -7.16
CA TYR A 39 5.49 -10.08 -6.88
C TYR A 39 5.32 -9.62 -5.42
N GLY A 40 4.67 -10.42 -4.59
CA GLY A 40 4.64 -10.24 -3.14
C GLY A 40 5.99 -10.45 -2.46
N ILE A 41 6.02 -10.25 -1.15
CA ILE A 41 7.22 -10.47 -0.34
C ILE A 41 7.43 -11.97 -0.20
N TYR A 42 8.56 -12.47 -0.68
CA TYR A 42 9.04 -13.82 -0.36
C TYR A 42 10.13 -13.72 0.72
N PRO A 43 9.89 -14.22 1.95
CA PRO A 43 10.79 -13.99 3.06
C PRO A 43 12.19 -14.57 2.84
N ARG A 44 13.21 -13.82 3.26
CA ARG A 44 14.64 -14.19 3.24
C ARG A 44 15.25 -14.49 1.87
N GLU A 45 14.55 -14.17 0.79
CA GLU A 45 15.06 -14.29 -0.59
C GLU A 45 15.27 -12.93 -1.24
N LEU A 46 16.31 -12.79 -2.05
CA LEU A 46 16.61 -11.54 -2.76
C LEU A 46 15.48 -11.13 -3.70
N ILE A 47 14.88 -12.10 -4.42
CA ILE A 47 13.74 -11.84 -5.30
C ILE A 47 12.52 -11.33 -4.54
N GLY A 48 12.38 -11.68 -3.25
CA GLY A 48 11.27 -11.26 -2.41
C GLY A 48 11.36 -9.82 -1.93
N LEU A 49 12.54 -9.18 -1.98
CA LEU A 49 12.72 -7.78 -1.59
C LEU A 49 11.91 -6.81 -2.47
N ARG A 50 11.68 -7.15 -3.74
CA ARG A 50 10.79 -6.37 -4.63
C ARG A 50 9.38 -6.26 -4.06
N GLY A 51 8.96 -7.28 -3.30
CA GLY A 51 7.67 -7.32 -2.64
C GLY A 51 7.49 -6.21 -1.61
N ILE A 52 8.57 -5.68 -1.01
CA ILE A 52 8.45 -4.56 -0.06
C ILE A 52 7.78 -3.35 -0.72
N PHE A 53 8.02 -3.15 -2.02
CA PHE A 53 7.45 -2.06 -2.81
C PHE A 53 6.12 -2.42 -3.47
N LEU A 54 5.85 -3.70 -3.72
CA LEU A 54 4.76 -4.14 -4.59
C LEU A 54 3.62 -4.82 -3.82
N SER A 55 3.94 -5.53 -2.75
CA SER A 55 2.97 -6.33 -1.99
C SER A 55 1.82 -5.52 -1.41
N PRO A 56 1.99 -4.27 -0.95
CA PRO A 56 0.85 -3.50 -0.42
C PRO A 56 -0.20 -3.16 -1.48
N PHE A 57 0.15 -3.22 -2.76
CA PHE A 57 -0.78 -2.98 -3.86
C PHE A 57 -1.46 -4.26 -4.37
N ILE A 58 -0.90 -5.44 -4.09
CA ILE A 58 -1.42 -6.71 -4.58
C ILE A 58 -2.31 -7.31 -3.50
N HIS A 59 -3.57 -7.59 -3.83
CA HIS A 59 -4.54 -8.10 -2.84
C HIS A 59 -4.97 -9.53 -3.13
N GLY A 60 -5.17 -10.36 -2.11
CA GLY A 60 -5.58 -11.76 -2.22
C GLY A 60 -6.98 -11.91 -2.82
N ASP A 61 -7.96 -11.22 -2.24
CA ASP A 61 -9.36 -11.25 -2.64
C ASP A 61 -10.01 -9.86 -2.60
N LEU A 62 -11.23 -9.78 -3.13
CA LEU A 62 -11.99 -8.53 -3.24
C LEU A 62 -12.45 -8.02 -1.87
N GLY A 63 -12.78 -8.91 -0.93
CA GLY A 63 -13.19 -8.55 0.43
C GLY A 63 -12.05 -7.89 1.20
N HIS A 64 -10.83 -8.42 1.10
CA HIS A 64 -9.66 -7.80 1.68
C HIS A 64 -9.36 -6.43 1.06
N LEU A 65 -9.47 -6.28 -0.27
CA LEU A 65 -9.29 -4.99 -0.94
C LEU A 65 -10.28 -3.93 -0.45
N ILE A 66 -11.57 -4.27 -0.39
CA ILE A 66 -12.63 -3.34 0.03
C ILE A 66 -12.45 -2.93 1.49
N SER A 67 -12.18 -3.90 2.37
CA SER A 67 -12.01 -3.63 3.81
C SER A 67 -10.79 -2.76 4.12
N ASN A 68 -9.74 -2.80 3.29
CA ASN A 68 -8.57 -1.91 3.43
C ASN A 68 -8.75 -0.55 2.77
N SER A 69 -9.57 -0.46 1.71
CA SER A 69 -9.74 0.77 0.91
C SER A 69 -10.17 1.97 1.76
N ALA A 70 -11.25 1.82 2.54
CA ALA A 70 -11.79 2.92 3.35
C ALA A 70 -10.87 3.34 4.51
N PRO A 71 -10.36 2.42 5.36
CA PRO A 71 -9.42 2.77 6.43
C PRO A 71 -8.14 3.40 5.89
N LEU A 72 -7.54 2.84 4.82
CA LEU A 72 -6.31 3.37 4.25
C LEU A 72 -6.52 4.80 3.72
N PHE A 73 -7.58 5.02 2.95
CA PHE A 73 -7.88 6.34 2.42
C PHE A 73 -8.11 7.35 3.54
N LEU A 74 -8.99 7.04 4.51
CA LEU A 74 -9.32 7.95 5.58
C LEU A 74 -8.12 8.26 6.49
N MET A 75 -7.39 7.24 6.93
CA MET A 75 -6.22 7.42 7.81
C MET A 75 -5.11 8.22 7.12
N MET A 76 -4.87 7.96 5.84
CA MET A 76 -3.83 8.65 5.11
C MET A 76 -4.23 10.12 4.83
N VAL A 77 -5.49 10.40 4.50
CA VAL A 77 -5.99 11.78 4.41
C VAL A 77 -5.83 12.49 5.76
N MET A 78 -6.25 11.86 6.86
CA MET A 78 -6.17 12.45 8.20
C MET A 78 -4.73 12.78 8.60
N ILE A 79 -3.79 11.86 8.45
CA ILE A 79 -2.39 12.11 8.84
C ILE A 79 -1.74 13.18 7.95
N LEU A 80 -2.02 13.17 6.64
CA LEU A 80 -1.50 14.18 5.72
C LEU A 80 -2.12 15.55 5.95
N TYR A 81 -3.37 15.61 6.42
CA TYR A 81 -4.06 16.86 6.72
C TYR A 81 -3.62 17.45 8.06
N PHE A 82 -3.64 16.67 9.14
CA PHE A 82 -3.37 17.15 10.50
C PHE A 82 -1.89 17.14 10.91
N TYR A 83 -1.08 16.22 10.36
CA TYR A 83 0.29 15.95 10.82
C TYR A 83 1.34 16.01 9.71
N ARG A 84 1.20 16.96 8.78
CA ARG A 84 2.00 17.06 7.54
C ARG A 84 3.51 16.91 7.71
N THR A 85 4.09 17.52 8.75
CA THR A 85 5.55 17.50 9.00
C THR A 85 6.10 16.09 9.23
N VAL A 86 5.30 15.22 9.86
CA VAL A 86 5.71 13.85 10.20
C VAL A 86 5.06 12.81 9.28
N ALA A 87 3.92 13.12 8.66
CA ALA A 87 3.09 12.18 7.90
C ALA A 87 3.89 11.36 6.88
N MET A 88 4.66 12.01 6.00
CA MET A 88 5.43 11.29 4.97
C MET A 88 6.58 10.47 5.56
N ARG A 89 7.24 10.97 6.61
CA ARG A 89 8.33 10.24 7.29
C ARG A 89 7.77 8.99 7.97
N SER A 90 6.68 9.15 8.72
CA SER A 90 5.98 8.04 9.37
C SER A 90 5.47 7.03 8.35
N PHE A 91 4.85 7.49 7.25
CA PHE A 91 4.38 6.60 6.18
C PHE A 91 5.52 5.75 5.61
N LEU A 92 6.64 6.38 5.20
CA LEU A 92 7.78 5.65 4.63
C LEU A 92 8.41 4.71 5.65
N MET A 93 8.56 5.12 6.91
CA MET A 93 9.07 4.25 7.97
C MET A 93 8.17 3.05 8.20
N ILE A 94 6.86 3.25 8.36
CA ILE A 94 5.89 2.17 8.55
C ILE A 94 5.91 1.23 7.33
N TYR A 95 5.92 1.79 6.12
CA TYR A 95 5.93 1.03 4.88
C TYR A 95 7.15 0.12 4.76
N PHE A 96 8.36 0.67 4.90
CA PHE A 96 9.59 -0.10 4.76
C PHE A 96 9.87 -1.02 5.94
N LEU A 97 9.67 -0.56 7.17
CA LEU A 97 9.94 -1.38 8.36
C LEU A 97 8.97 -2.55 8.46
N SER A 98 7.69 -2.37 8.11
CA SER A 98 6.73 -3.48 8.07
C SER A 98 7.10 -4.48 6.97
N GLY A 99 7.42 -4.01 5.76
CA GLY A 99 7.85 -4.89 4.66
C GLY A 99 9.14 -5.67 4.98
N LEU A 100 10.14 -4.99 5.57
CA LEU A 100 11.38 -5.64 6.03
C LEU A 100 11.11 -6.66 7.15
N SER A 101 10.21 -6.33 8.08
CA SER A 101 9.83 -7.25 9.15
C SER A 101 9.16 -8.52 8.59
N VAL A 102 8.26 -8.37 7.62
CA VAL A 102 7.65 -9.53 6.92
C VAL A 102 8.73 -10.33 6.20
N TRP A 103 9.66 -9.66 5.51
CA TRP A 103 10.74 -10.34 4.79
C TRP A 103 11.69 -11.12 5.73
N LEU A 104 11.96 -10.61 6.93
CA LEU A 104 12.83 -11.27 7.91
C LEU A 104 12.13 -12.44 8.63
N PHE A 105 10.91 -12.22 9.09
CA PHE A 105 10.27 -13.07 10.10
C PHE A 105 9.15 -13.96 9.58
N ALA A 106 8.58 -13.69 8.40
CA ALA A 106 7.42 -14.43 7.94
C ALA A 106 7.76 -15.82 7.37
N ARG A 107 6.73 -16.67 7.26
CA ARG A 107 6.79 -18.02 6.68
C ARG A 107 7.13 -17.97 5.17
N PRO A 108 7.82 -18.98 4.61
CA PRO A 108 8.35 -18.97 3.23
C PRO A 108 7.26 -19.18 2.16
N VAL A 109 6.34 -18.22 2.07
CA VAL A 109 5.27 -18.10 1.07
C VAL A 109 5.26 -16.67 0.56
N PHE A 110 4.64 -16.41 -0.58
CA PHE A 110 4.43 -15.03 -1.04
C PHE A 110 3.40 -14.33 -0.15
N HIS A 111 3.81 -13.22 0.48
CA HIS A 111 2.93 -12.35 1.26
C HIS A 111 2.50 -11.15 0.41
N ILE A 112 1.19 -10.93 0.37
CA ILE A 112 0.49 -9.84 -0.31
C ILE A 112 -0.56 -9.26 0.66
N GLY A 113 -1.28 -8.20 0.29
CA GLY A 113 -2.41 -7.74 1.09
C GLY A 113 -3.52 -8.80 1.15
N ALA A 114 -3.66 -9.50 2.27
CA ALA A 114 -4.60 -10.61 2.46
C ALA A 114 -5.14 -10.64 3.90
#